data_AF-A0A7S1XMM6-F1
#
_entry.id   AF-A0A7S1XMM6-F1
#
_cell.length_a   1.000
_cell.length_b   1.000
_cell.length_c   1.000
_cell.angle_alpha   90.00
_cell.angle_beta   90.00
_cell.angle_gamma   90.00
#
_symmetry.space_group_name_H-M   'P 1'
#
loop_
_entity.id
_entity.type
_entity.pdbx_description
1 polymer ?
#
loop_
_entity_poly.entity_id
_entity_poly.type
_entity_poly.pdbx_seq_one_letter_code
_entity_poly.pdbx_strand_id
1 'polypeptide(L)'
;TVLDDNKTLCLSNSERIKLPTTLHMMFEVQDLRVASPATVSRCGMVFMEQVYIGTGSLVKTWGETVLTQLLPDQTDDIVAMIEAHLDAGLAYIREFCREIIPSNDHNLTQSLLNLLACVLDPERGLDLENPNLELVIKQYFVWAYTWIIGGNIHDKTRPGFSEWFIKRFRPMFDDAPQVFDAYCEDIYGFIVHPETATFRSWESVMDHFAFDEAQPYFSILVPTEDTTRFNHLLDLMMNGSFNMLFSGETGVGKSVIMQGFLDRMAQTDRFVSYTMNFSAQTKPENLKDVFETKLEKKRKTLLGPPSGKKMLFFIDDLNMPFVEEYGTQTPISLLRQYMDYNAWYDRGDLSVKRIIQDVQFVTAMNNKSGSFFINPRLQRHFSTFACQMPSDSDLQTIYGAILESHLGTFRQ
;
A
#
# COMPACT_ATOMS: atom_id res chain seq x y z
N THR A 1 10.92 20.25 33.71
CA THR A 1 9.89 20.73 34.66
C THR A 1 8.58 20.01 34.51
N VAL A 2 8.10 19.73 33.29
CA VAL A 2 6.83 19.01 33.14
C VAL A 2 6.97 17.49 33.28
N LEU A 3 8.06 16.93 32.77
CA LEU A 3 8.35 15.48 32.82
C LEU A 3 9.06 15.06 34.12
N ASP A 4 9.44 16.00 34.98
CA ASP A 4 10.01 15.68 36.30
C ASP A 4 8.92 15.67 37.38
N ASP A 5 9.31 15.29 38.60
CA ASP A 5 8.40 15.16 39.75
C ASP A 5 7.62 16.44 40.07
N ASN A 6 8.10 17.61 39.64
CA ASN A 6 7.39 18.86 39.86
C ASN A 6 6.13 18.99 39.02
N LYS A 7 6.00 18.22 37.92
CA LYS A 7 4.86 18.22 36.99
C LYS A 7 4.37 19.63 36.63
N THR A 8 5.31 20.56 36.46
CA THR A 8 5.01 21.98 36.26
C THR A 8 5.43 22.41 34.85
N LEU A 9 4.44 22.81 34.05
CA LEU A 9 4.65 23.39 32.73
C LEU A 9 5.02 24.86 32.92
N CYS A 10 6.23 25.22 32.53
CA CYS A 10 6.69 26.60 32.54
C CYS A 10 6.60 27.14 31.12
N LEU A 11 5.77 28.15 30.92
CA LEU A 11 5.61 28.82 29.63
C LEU A 11 6.62 29.95 29.47
N SER A 12 6.89 30.37 28.24
CA SER A 12 7.86 31.45 27.93
C SER A 12 7.45 32.81 28.51
N ASN A 13 6.15 33.04 28.71
CA ASN A 13 5.60 34.20 29.42
C ASN A 13 5.78 34.11 30.95
N SER A 14 6.59 33.16 31.46
CA SER A 14 6.82 32.86 32.88
C SER A 14 5.63 32.32 33.66
N GLU A 15 4.51 32.03 33.00
CA GLU A 15 3.38 31.35 33.63
C GLU A 15 3.77 29.91 34.00
N ARG A 16 3.31 29.46 35.16
CA ARG A 16 3.59 28.12 35.69
C ARG A 16 2.29 27.40 35.92
N ILE A 17 2.06 26.36 35.14
CA ILE A 17 0.86 25.54 35.21
C ILE A 17 1.25 24.21 35.85
N LYS A 18 0.74 23.95 37.05
CA LYS A 18 0.94 22.65 37.73
C LYS A 18 -0.07 21.65 37.18
N LEU A 19 0.41 20.55 36.60
CA LEU A 19 -0.46 19.51 36.08
C LEU A 19 -1.06 18.69 37.23
N PRO A 20 -2.36 18.36 37.16
CA PRO A 20 -3.00 17.53 38.17
C PRO A 20 -2.43 16.11 38.15
N THR A 21 -2.47 15.41 39.28
CA THR A 21 -1.98 14.03 39.39
C THR A 21 -2.77 13.04 38.56
N THR A 22 -4.00 13.37 38.18
CA THR A 22 -4.88 12.59 37.31
C THR A 22 -4.52 12.67 35.83
N LEU A 23 -3.62 13.57 35.43
CA LEU A 23 -3.18 13.71 34.04
C LEU A 23 -1.96 12.82 33.78
N HIS A 24 -2.06 12.01 32.73
CA HIS A 24 -0.98 11.17 32.22
C HIS A 24 -0.57 11.63 30.82
N MET A 25 0.73 11.78 30.59
CA MET A 25 1.30 12.01 29.27
C MET A 25 1.89 10.70 28.78
N MET A 26 1.49 10.28 27.59
CA MET A 26 1.98 9.05 26.96
C MET A 26 2.58 9.41 25.60
N PHE A 27 3.76 8.85 25.33
CA PHE A 27 4.44 8.99 24.05
C PHE A 27 4.57 7.60 23.43
N GLU A 28 3.88 7.38 22.33
CA GLU A 28 4.15 6.23 21.47
C GLU A 28 5.19 6.67 20.44
N VAL A 29 6.42 6.17 20.58
CA VAL A 29 7.57 6.49 19.73
C VAL A 29 8.20 5.23 19.18
N GLN A 30 8.81 5.32 17.99
CA GLN A 30 9.52 4.19 17.40
C GLN A 30 10.89 4.00 18.04
N ASP A 31 11.61 5.11 18.24
CA ASP A 31 12.95 5.11 18.83
C ASP A 31 13.20 6.40 19.62
N LEU A 32 14.25 6.38 20.43
CA LEU A 32 14.70 7.50 21.26
C LEU A 32 16.13 7.93 20.91
N ARG A 33 16.61 7.68 19.69
CA ARG A 33 18.02 7.87 19.30
C ARG A 33 18.49 9.32 19.45
N VAL A 34 17.58 10.27 19.31
CA VAL A 34 17.83 11.71 19.41
C VAL A 34 17.49 12.29 20.80
N ALA A 35 17.05 11.45 21.74
CA ALA A 35 16.76 11.88 23.10
C ALA A 35 17.99 11.76 24.00
N SER A 36 18.22 12.77 24.85
CA SER A 36 19.28 12.69 25.86
C SER A 36 18.91 11.70 26.97
N PRO A 37 19.86 10.92 27.52
CA PRO A 37 19.59 10.00 28.63
C PRO A 37 18.93 10.67 29.84
N ALA A 38 19.28 11.93 30.12
CA ALA A 38 18.68 12.71 31.19
C ALA A 38 17.20 13.06 30.97
N THR A 39 16.74 13.08 29.71
CA THR A 39 15.32 13.26 29.37
C THR A 39 14.57 11.94 29.53
N VAL A 40 15.17 10.85 29.03
CA VAL A 40 14.60 9.51 29.09
C VAL A 40 14.48 9.00 30.53
N SER A 41 15.44 9.32 31.40
CA SER A 41 15.43 8.89 32.81
C SER A 41 14.28 9.45 33.64
N ARG A 42 13.56 10.45 33.11
CA ARG A 42 12.40 11.07 33.76
C ARG A 42 11.07 10.44 33.33
N CYS A 43 11.11 9.53 32.35
CA CYS A 43 9.92 8.88 31.81
C CYS A 43 9.88 7.41 32.26
N GLY A 44 8.67 6.91 32.54
CA GLY A 44 8.46 5.46 32.65
C GLY A 44 8.57 4.83 31.27
N MET A 45 9.49 3.87 31.11
CA MET A 45 9.72 3.20 29.84
C MET A 45 9.02 1.85 29.80
N VAL A 46 8.16 1.66 28.81
CA VAL A 46 7.55 0.36 28.49
C VAL A 46 8.06 -0.04 27.12
N PHE A 47 8.90 -1.07 27.07
CA PHE A 47 9.40 -1.64 25.82
C PHE A 47 8.46 -2.76 25.39
N MET A 48 7.96 -2.66 24.16
CA MET A 48 7.13 -3.69 23.54
C MET A 48 7.95 -4.39 22.47
N GLU A 49 8.32 -5.64 22.73
CA GLU A 49 9.00 -6.47 21.73
C GLU A 49 7.97 -7.14 20.81
N GLN A 50 8.29 -7.20 19.52
CA GLN A 50 7.43 -7.83 18.51
C GLN A 50 7.20 -9.32 18.76
N VAL A 51 8.10 -9.99 19.51
CA VAL A 51 7.96 -11.40 19.86
C VAL A 51 6.70 -11.69 20.70
N TYR A 52 6.21 -10.70 21.45
CA TYR A 52 5.03 -10.87 22.30
C TYR A 52 3.71 -10.71 21.55
N ILE A 53 3.70 -9.99 20.43
CA ILE A 53 2.54 -9.80 19.56
C ILE A 53 2.97 -10.19 18.15
N GLY A 54 3.02 -11.48 17.88
CA GLY A 54 3.44 -12.01 16.58
C GLY A 54 2.41 -11.78 15.47
N THR A 55 2.84 -11.98 14.24
CA THR A 55 2.03 -11.95 13.01
C THR A 55 0.80 -12.85 13.10
N GLY A 56 0.91 -14.03 13.73
CA GLY A 56 -0.22 -14.94 13.94
C GLY A 56 -1.40 -14.33 14.71
N SER A 57 -1.16 -13.37 15.62
CA SER A 57 -2.27 -12.69 16.31
C SER A 57 -3.10 -11.81 15.37
N LEU A 58 -2.48 -11.22 14.33
CA LEU A 58 -3.18 -10.49 13.28
C LEU A 58 -4.02 -11.44 12.43
N VAL A 59 -3.46 -12.59 12.05
CA VAL A 59 -4.16 -13.60 11.23
C VAL A 59 -5.40 -14.12 11.95
N LYS A 60 -5.28 -14.50 13.22
CA LYS A 60 -6.42 -14.98 14.03
C LYS A 60 -7.50 -13.91 14.19
N THR A 61 -7.10 -12.70 14.55
CA THR A 61 -8.05 -11.58 14.71
C THR A 61 -8.77 -11.29 13.40
N TRP A 62 -8.06 -11.30 12.26
CA TRP A 62 -8.66 -11.11 10.95
C TRP A 62 -9.61 -12.26 10.57
N GLY A 63 -9.25 -13.50 10.91
CA GLY A 63 -10.11 -14.67 10.76
C GLY A 63 -11.46 -14.48 11.46
N GLU A 64 -11.43 -14.11 12.74
CA GLU A 64 -12.62 -13.92 13.58
C GLU A 64 -13.45 -12.69 13.18
N THR A 65 -12.81 -11.60 12.78
CA THR A 65 -13.48 -10.29 12.59
C THR A 65 -13.86 -9.98 11.16
N VAL A 66 -13.12 -10.48 10.16
CA VAL A 66 -13.32 -10.19 8.74
C VAL A 66 -13.70 -11.46 8.00
N LEU A 67 -12.85 -12.49 8.05
CA LEU A 67 -13.04 -13.67 7.21
C LEU A 67 -14.30 -14.46 7.58
N THR A 68 -14.64 -14.56 8.87
CA THR A 68 -15.89 -15.20 9.32
C THR A 68 -17.13 -14.55 8.72
N GLN A 69 -17.08 -13.24 8.42
CA GLN A 69 -18.20 -12.54 7.78
C GLN A 69 -18.28 -12.80 6.27
N LEU A 70 -17.13 -13.03 5.62
CA LEU A 70 -17.05 -13.27 4.17
C LEU A 70 -17.26 -14.75 3.81
N LEU A 71 -16.62 -15.65 4.55
CA LEU A 71 -16.48 -17.08 4.29
C LEU A 71 -16.51 -17.88 5.61
N PRO A 72 -17.66 -17.97 6.29
CA PRO A 72 -17.77 -18.61 7.61
C PRO A 72 -17.32 -20.08 7.58
N ASP A 73 -17.65 -20.82 6.52
CA ASP A 73 -17.38 -22.26 6.42
C ASP A 73 -15.90 -22.57 6.13
N GLN A 74 -15.18 -21.65 5.47
CA GLN A 74 -13.77 -21.84 5.07
C GLN A 74 -12.78 -21.10 5.98
N THR A 75 -13.27 -20.40 7.02
CA THR A 75 -12.44 -19.51 7.85
C THR A 75 -11.28 -20.26 8.51
N ASP A 76 -11.56 -21.39 9.16
CA ASP A 76 -10.54 -22.15 9.89
C ASP A 76 -9.46 -22.69 8.95
N ASP A 77 -9.85 -23.18 7.77
CA ASP A 77 -8.92 -23.73 6.78
C ASP A 77 -8.02 -22.65 6.19
N ILE A 78 -8.56 -21.47 5.87
CA ILE A 78 -7.79 -20.34 5.35
C ILE A 78 -6.83 -19.80 6.42
N VAL A 79 -7.28 -19.66 7.68
CA VAL A 79 -6.42 -19.23 8.78
C VAL A 79 -5.28 -20.21 8.99
N ALA A 80 -5.57 -21.51 9.03
CA ALA A 80 -4.55 -22.57 9.16
C ALA A 80 -3.56 -22.55 7.99
N MET A 81 -4.05 -22.30 6.77
CA MET A 81 -3.22 -22.16 5.57
C MET A 81 -2.28 -20.96 5.65
N ILE A 82 -2.77 -19.80 6.11
CA ILE A 82 -1.92 -18.62 6.30
C ILE A 82 -0.87 -18.89 7.38
N GLU A 83 -1.26 -19.41 8.54
CA GLU A 83 -0.35 -19.71 9.65
C GLU A 83 0.73 -20.73 9.26
N ALA A 84 0.40 -21.72 8.44
CA ALA A 84 1.35 -22.73 7.99
C ALA A 84 2.43 -22.15 7.07
N HIS A 85 2.16 -21.08 6.30
CA HIS A 85 3.04 -20.62 5.23
C HIS A 85 3.63 -19.22 5.44
N LEU A 86 2.99 -18.36 6.24
CA LEU A 86 3.39 -16.95 6.41
C LEU A 86 4.81 -16.80 6.97
N ASP A 87 5.07 -17.38 8.15
CA ASP A 87 6.35 -17.21 8.85
C ASP A 87 7.54 -17.72 8.04
N ALA A 88 7.33 -18.78 7.24
CA ALA A 88 8.38 -19.34 6.39
C ALA A 88 8.84 -18.35 5.30
N GLY A 89 7.92 -17.62 4.66
CA GLY A 89 8.30 -16.63 3.65
C GLY A 89 8.78 -15.32 4.24
N LEU A 90 8.24 -14.91 5.40
CA LEU A 90 8.80 -13.78 6.14
C LEU A 90 10.26 -14.07 6.49
N ALA A 91 10.56 -15.24 7.06
CA ALA A 91 11.93 -15.66 7.35
C ALA A 91 12.81 -15.70 6.08
N TYR A 92 12.29 -16.26 4.98
CA TYR A 92 13.02 -16.33 3.73
C TYR A 92 13.36 -14.95 3.16
N ILE A 93 12.43 -13.98 3.21
CA ILE A 93 12.71 -12.61 2.78
C ILE A 93 13.83 -12.02 3.61
N ARG A 94 13.75 -12.15 4.93
CA ARG A 94 14.70 -11.53 5.87
C ARG A 94 16.11 -12.11 5.72
N GLU A 95 16.22 -13.39 5.37
CA GLU A 95 17.50 -14.09 5.25
C GLU A 95 18.11 -14.00 3.85
N PHE A 96 17.31 -14.17 2.79
CA PHE A 96 17.81 -14.38 1.43
C PHE A 96 17.46 -13.28 0.43
N CYS A 97 16.49 -12.41 0.74
CA CYS A 97 16.01 -11.41 -0.19
C CYS A 97 16.45 -10.00 0.20
N ARG A 98 16.45 -9.11 -0.80
CA ARG A 98 16.58 -7.68 -0.57
C ARG A 98 15.32 -6.98 -1.03
N GLU A 99 14.64 -6.31 -0.11
CA GLU A 99 13.50 -5.48 -0.44
C GLU A 99 13.93 -4.12 -1.02
N ILE A 100 13.12 -3.60 -1.93
CA ILE A 100 13.31 -2.24 -2.47
C ILE A 100 12.90 -1.20 -1.45
N ILE A 101 11.76 -1.40 -0.78
CA ILE A 101 11.31 -0.60 0.36
C ILE A 101 11.42 -1.47 1.62
N PRO A 102 12.24 -1.13 2.63
CA PRO A 102 12.31 -1.93 3.84
C PRO A 102 10.93 -2.08 4.48
N SER A 103 10.44 -3.30 4.70
CA SER A 103 9.14 -3.55 5.33
C SER A 103 9.30 -4.14 6.74
N ASN A 104 8.19 -4.19 7.47
CA ASN A 104 8.07 -4.94 8.71
C ASN A 104 7.11 -6.12 8.48
N ASP A 105 7.36 -7.24 9.15
CA ASP A 105 6.57 -8.46 9.09
C ASP A 105 5.08 -8.24 9.37
N HIS A 106 4.73 -7.38 10.34
CA HIS A 106 3.34 -6.98 10.59
C HIS A 106 2.72 -6.23 9.41
N ASN A 107 3.49 -5.40 8.70
CA ASN A 107 2.99 -4.68 7.53
C ASN A 107 2.75 -5.62 6.35
N LEU A 108 3.68 -6.55 6.11
CA LEU A 108 3.51 -7.58 5.08
C LEU A 108 2.32 -8.48 5.39
N THR A 109 2.18 -8.90 6.64
CA THR A 109 1.05 -9.69 7.12
C THR A 109 -0.26 -8.93 6.89
N GLN A 110 -0.38 -7.70 7.38
CA GLN A 110 -1.59 -6.90 7.20
C GLN A 110 -1.92 -6.69 5.72
N SER A 111 -0.91 -6.46 4.88
CA SER A 111 -1.09 -6.30 3.43
C SER A 111 -1.59 -7.58 2.75
N LEU A 112 -1.12 -8.75 3.20
CA LEU A 112 -1.61 -10.04 2.71
C LEU A 112 -3.08 -10.24 3.08
N LEU A 113 -3.43 -9.98 4.34
CA LEU A 113 -4.81 -10.07 4.83
C LEU A 113 -5.74 -9.09 4.09
N ASN A 114 -5.28 -7.88 3.80
CA ASN A 114 -6.04 -6.88 3.04
C ASN A 114 -6.29 -7.34 1.60
N LEU A 115 -5.28 -7.86 0.92
CA LEU A 115 -5.43 -8.36 -0.47
C LEU A 115 -6.33 -9.59 -0.51
N LEU A 116 -6.18 -10.53 0.43
CA LEU A 116 -7.07 -11.68 0.57
C LEU A 116 -8.51 -11.26 0.82
N ALA A 117 -8.74 -10.30 1.71
CA ALA A 117 -10.08 -9.74 1.94
C ALA A 117 -10.67 -9.09 0.68
N CYS A 118 -9.85 -8.63 -0.27
CA CYS A 118 -10.37 -8.10 -1.54
C CYS A 118 -10.78 -9.19 -2.52
N VAL A 119 -10.01 -10.27 -2.64
CA VAL A 119 -10.24 -11.33 -3.64
C VAL A 119 -11.19 -12.42 -3.14
N LEU A 120 -11.35 -12.55 -1.81
CA LEU A 120 -12.23 -13.53 -1.18
C LEU A 120 -13.62 -12.97 -0.83
N ASP A 121 -13.91 -11.72 -1.21
CA ASP A 121 -15.19 -11.06 -0.93
C ASP A 121 -16.25 -11.48 -1.97
N PRO A 122 -17.36 -12.14 -1.56
CA PRO A 122 -18.43 -12.52 -2.48
C PRO A 122 -19.08 -11.31 -3.16
N GLU A 123 -19.15 -10.15 -2.50
CA GLU A 123 -19.69 -8.92 -3.10
C GLU A 123 -18.78 -8.38 -4.23
N ARG A 124 -17.57 -8.90 -4.35
CA ARG A 124 -16.57 -8.53 -5.36
C ARG A 124 -16.31 -9.62 -6.40
N GLY A 125 -17.17 -10.63 -6.45
CA GLY A 125 -17.18 -11.62 -7.53
C GLY A 125 -16.61 -12.98 -7.17
N LEU A 126 -16.34 -13.28 -5.90
CA LEU A 126 -16.12 -14.67 -5.48
C LEU A 126 -17.45 -15.44 -5.51
N ASP A 127 -17.54 -16.43 -6.40
CA ASP A 127 -18.69 -17.32 -6.48
C ASP A 127 -18.60 -18.45 -5.44
N LEU A 128 -19.48 -18.42 -4.44
CA LEU A 128 -19.55 -19.42 -3.37
C LEU A 128 -20.16 -20.74 -3.84
N GLU A 129 -20.89 -20.75 -4.95
CA GLU A 129 -21.51 -21.95 -5.52
C GLU A 129 -20.54 -22.68 -6.48
N ASN A 130 -19.34 -22.13 -6.69
CA ASN A 130 -18.34 -22.72 -7.55
C ASN A 130 -17.92 -24.12 -7.01
N PRO A 131 -18.05 -25.19 -7.81
CA PRO A 131 -17.70 -26.54 -7.36
C PRO A 131 -16.20 -26.70 -7.03
N ASN A 132 -15.36 -25.79 -7.52
CA ASN A 132 -13.92 -25.74 -7.28
C ASN A 132 -13.53 -24.61 -6.30
N LEU A 133 -14.44 -24.13 -5.44
CA LEU A 133 -14.20 -23.01 -4.52
C LEU A 133 -12.92 -23.19 -3.69
N GLU A 134 -12.69 -24.37 -3.12
CA GLU A 134 -11.47 -24.64 -2.33
C GLU A 134 -10.19 -24.47 -3.15
N LEU A 135 -10.20 -24.89 -4.42
CA LEU A 135 -9.07 -24.71 -5.34
C LEU A 135 -8.87 -23.23 -5.66
N VAL A 136 -9.95 -22.49 -5.93
CA VAL A 136 -9.91 -21.04 -6.20
C VAL A 136 -9.36 -20.27 -4.99
N ILE A 137 -9.75 -20.65 -3.76
CA ILE A 137 -9.21 -20.06 -2.53
C ILE A 137 -7.70 -20.32 -2.42
N LYS A 138 -7.24 -21.55 -2.66
CA LYS A 138 -5.80 -21.88 -2.71
C LYS A 138 -5.06 -21.05 -3.75
N GLN A 139 -5.65 -20.87 -4.95
CA GLN A 139 -5.08 -20.04 -6.02
C GLN A 139 -4.96 -18.58 -5.60
N TYR A 140 -6.01 -17.99 -5.04
CA TYR A 140 -5.97 -16.62 -4.53
C TYR A 140 -4.98 -16.45 -3.39
N PHE A 141 -4.85 -17.46 -2.53
CA PHE A 141 -3.85 -17.43 -1.46
C PHE A 141 -2.43 -17.34 -2.02
N VAL A 142 -2.04 -18.27 -2.90
CA VAL A 142 -0.69 -18.27 -3.46
C VAL A 142 -0.42 -17.05 -4.34
N TRP A 143 -1.43 -16.57 -5.06
CA TRP A 143 -1.35 -15.35 -5.86
C TRP A 143 -1.15 -14.10 -4.99
N ALA A 144 -1.98 -13.91 -3.96
CA ALA A 144 -1.84 -12.81 -3.03
C ALA A 144 -0.50 -12.86 -2.27
N TYR A 145 -0.04 -14.07 -1.93
CA TYR A 145 1.25 -14.29 -1.32
C TYR A 145 2.39 -13.83 -2.23
N THR A 146 2.39 -14.22 -3.51
CA THR A 146 3.39 -13.76 -4.49
C THR A 146 3.44 -12.23 -4.57
N TRP A 147 2.28 -11.57 -4.64
CA TRP A 147 2.23 -10.13 -4.80
C TRP A 147 2.60 -9.34 -3.54
N ILE A 148 2.28 -9.82 -2.35
CA ILE A 148 2.60 -9.11 -1.10
C ILE A 148 3.98 -9.45 -0.57
N ILE A 149 4.33 -10.74 -0.52
CA ILE A 149 5.62 -11.21 0.01
C ILE A 149 6.70 -11.02 -1.07
N GLY A 150 6.40 -11.39 -2.33
CA GLY A 150 7.34 -11.29 -3.45
C GLY A 150 7.41 -9.92 -4.15
N GLY A 151 6.31 -9.15 -4.14
CA GLY A 151 6.17 -7.97 -5.02
C GLY A 151 7.09 -6.79 -4.70
N ASN A 152 7.65 -6.72 -3.50
CA ASN A 152 8.60 -5.67 -3.07
C ASN A 152 10.07 -6.12 -3.12
N ILE A 153 10.34 -7.34 -3.59
CA ILE A 153 11.68 -7.90 -3.68
C ILE A 153 12.43 -7.36 -4.91
N HIS A 154 13.72 -7.05 -4.74
CA HIS A 154 14.61 -6.63 -5.80
C HIS A 154 14.85 -7.76 -6.82
N ASP A 155 14.95 -7.42 -8.10
CA ASP A 155 15.16 -8.36 -9.23
C ASP A 155 16.19 -9.45 -8.99
N LYS A 156 17.36 -9.09 -8.47
CA LYS A 156 18.46 -10.03 -8.22
C LYS A 156 18.09 -11.20 -7.31
N THR A 157 17.12 -11.03 -6.40
CA THR A 157 16.70 -12.07 -5.46
C THR A 157 15.35 -12.71 -5.83
N ARG A 158 14.65 -12.21 -6.86
CA ARG A 158 13.38 -12.78 -7.32
C ARG A 158 13.47 -14.22 -7.84
N PRO A 159 14.51 -14.62 -8.61
CA PRO A 159 14.62 -16.01 -9.06
C PRO A 159 14.72 -17.00 -7.89
N GLY A 160 15.55 -16.69 -6.88
CA GLY A 160 15.68 -17.53 -5.69
C GLY A 160 14.38 -17.63 -4.88
N PHE A 161 13.68 -16.49 -4.70
CA PHE A 161 12.36 -16.49 -4.10
C PHE A 161 11.35 -17.35 -4.89
N SER A 162 11.37 -17.27 -6.22
CA SER A 162 10.45 -18.02 -7.08
C SER A 162 10.70 -19.54 -6.97
N GLU A 163 11.96 -19.97 -6.98
CA GLU A 163 12.31 -21.38 -6.76
C GLU A 163 11.86 -21.88 -5.38
N TRP A 164 12.13 -21.10 -4.33
CA TRP A 164 11.68 -21.42 -2.97
C TRP A 164 10.15 -21.50 -2.87
N PHE A 165 9.46 -20.52 -3.47
CA PHE A 165 8.01 -20.43 -3.49
C PHE A 165 7.40 -21.66 -4.15
N ILE A 166 7.87 -22.02 -5.34
CA ILE A 166 7.37 -23.18 -6.09
C ILE A 166 7.53 -24.45 -5.25
N LYS A 167 8.71 -24.66 -4.65
CA LYS A 167 8.97 -25.81 -3.77
C LYS A 167 8.04 -25.85 -2.55
N ARG A 168 7.68 -24.69 -2.00
CA ARG A 168 6.84 -24.56 -0.80
C ARG A 168 5.36 -24.80 -1.10
N PHE A 169 4.86 -24.27 -2.21
CA PHE A 169 3.42 -24.22 -2.52
C PHE A 169 2.96 -25.32 -3.48
N ARG A 170 3.84 -25.92 -4.27
CA ARG A 170 3.46 -27.03 -5.18
C ARG A 170 2.70 -28.17 -4.50
N PRO A 171 3.09 -28.65 -3.29
CA PRO A 171 2.36 -29.71 -2.61
C PRO A 171 0.90 -29.37 -2.28
N MET A 172 0.53 -28.09 -2.23
CA MET A 172 -0.88 -27.68 -1.99
C MET A 172 -1.81 -28.01 -3.17
N PHE A 173 -1.22 -28.27 -4.34
CA PHE A 173 -1.90 -28.55 -5.60
C PHE A 173 -1.65 -29.98 -6.09
N ASP A 174 -1.25 -30.92 -5.23
CA ASP A 174 -1.01 -32.32 -5.61
C ASP A 174 -2.27 -32.99 -6.21
N ASP A 175 -3.47 -32.54 -5.82
CA ASP A 175 -4.75 -33.01 -6.37
C ASP A 175 -5.06 -32.41 -7.77
N ALA A 176 -4.37 -31.34 -8.17
CA ALA A 176 -4.56 -30.62 -9.43
C ALA A 176 -3.24 -30.01 -9.97
N PRO A 177 -2.18 -30.81 -10.19
CA PRO A 177 -0.84 -30.31 -10.49
C PRO A 177 -0.77 -29.47 -11.77
N GLN A 178 -1.58 -29.84 -12.78
CA GLN A 178 -1.66 -29.16 -14.06
C GLN A 178 -2.09 -27.69 -13.95
N VAL A 179 -2.82 -27.34 -12.88
CA VAL A 179 -3.28 -25.97 -12.65
C VAL A 179 -2.11 -25.11 -12.19
N PHE A 180 -1.23 -25.65 -11.34
CA PHE A 180 -0.12 -24.92 -10.74
C PHE A 180 1.14 -24.95 -11.61
N ASP A 181 1.30 -25.93 -12.51
CA ASP A 181 2.48 -26.05 -13.37
C ASP A 181 2.69 -24.81 -14.26
N ALA A 182 1.61 -24.24 -14.84
CA ALA A 182 1.71 -22.99 -15.61
C ALA A 182 2.14 -21.80 -14.73
N TYR A 183 1.58 -21.69 -13.53
CA TYR A 183 1.94 -20.64 -12.56
C TYR A 183 3.41 -20.74 -12.12
N CYS A 184 4.00 -21.93 -12.15
CA CYS A 184 5.40 -22.15 -11.80
C CYS A 184 6.39 -21.66 -12.87
N GLU A 185 5.96 -21.40 -14.11
CA GLU A 185 6.85 -20.88 -15.15
C GLU A 185 7.27 -19.44 -14.84
N ASP A 186 6.30 -18.61 -14.44
CA ASP A 186 6.52 -17.27 -13.90
C ASP A 186 5.43 -16.93 -12.89
N ILE A 187 5.75 -16.98 -11.59
CA ILE A 187 4.76 -16.71 -10.53
C ILE A 187 4.20 -15.28 -10.57
N TYR A 188 4.83 -14.35 -11.30
CA TYR A 188 4.33 -12.98 -11.48
C TYR A 188 3.55 -12.80 -12.79
N GLY A 189 3.65 -13.76 -13.71
CA GLY A 189 3.11 -13.70 -15.07
C GLY A 189 1.63 -14.08 -15.22
N PHE A 190 0.95 -14.41 -14.11
CA PHE A 190 -0.40 -14.95 -14.14
C PHE A 190 -1.37 -14.27 -13.15
N ILE A 191 -2.65 -14.36 -13.51
CA ILE A 191 -3.82 -13.97 -12.71
C ILE A 191 -4.72 -15.19 -12.47
N VAL A 192 -5.42 -15.20 -11.34
CA VAL A 192 -6.45 -16.22 -11.04
C VAL A 192 -7.69 -15.96 -11.87
N HIS A 193 -8.19 -16.98 -12.56
CA HIS A 193 -9.47 -16.95 -13.26
C HIS A 193 -10.49 -17.84 -12.51
N PRO A 194 -11.33 -17.26 -11.64
CA PRO A 194 -12.15 -18.03 -10.71
C PRO A 194 -13.18 -18.92 -11.40
N GLU A 195 -13.77 -18.47 -12.52
CA GLU A 195 -14.82 -19.23 -13.23
C GLU A 195 -14.31 -20.57 -13.77
N THR A 196 -13.03 -20.64 -14.15
CA THR A 196 -12.41 -21.87 -14.67
C THR A 196 -11.49 -22.54 -13.66
N ALA A 197 -11.30 -21.94 -12.48
CA ALA A 197 -10.31 -22.36 -11.48
C ALA A 197 -8.91 -22.59 -12.09
N THR A 198 -8.46 -21.70 -12.97
CA THR A 198 -7.13 -21.77 -13.62
C THR A 198 -6.35 -20.47 -13.45
N PHE A 199 -5.03 -20.54 -13.60
CA PHE A 199 -4.20 -19.35 -13.83
C PHE A 199 -4.21 -18.98 -15.31
N ARG A 200 -4.36 -17.69 -15.63
CA ARG A 200 -4.26 -17.15 -16.99
C ARG A 200 -3.11 -16.16 -17.07
N SER A 201 -2.39 -16.16 -18.18
CA SER A 201 -1.30 -15.19 -18.40
C SER A 201 -1.85 -13.77 -18.47
N TRP A 202 -1.10 -12.79 -17.96
CA TRP A 202 -1.44 -11.38 -18.11
C TRP A 202 -1.57 -10.94 -19.57
N GLU A 203 -0.80 -11.54 -20.48
CA GLU A 203 -0.91 -11.27 -21.92
C GLU A 203 -2.32 -11.51 -22.45
N SER A 204 -3.02 -12.51 -21.90
CA SER A 204 -4.38 -12.88 -22.34
C SER A 204 -5.48 -11.92 -21.86
N VAL A 205 -5.18 -11.11 -20.85
CA VAL A 205 -6.11 -10.12 -20.26
C VAL A 205 -5.66 -8.67 -20.51
N MET A 206 -4.55 -8.49 -21.22
CA MET A 206 -4.02 -7.18 -21.59
C MET A 206 -4.87 -6.54 -22.68
N ASP A 207 -5.21 -5.26 -22.49
CA ASP A 207 -5.94 -4.49 -23.50
C ASP A 207 -5.11 -4.28 -24.77
N HIS A 208 -5.78 -4.25 -25.92
CA HIS A 208 -5.12 -3.90 -27.18
C HIS A 208 -4.86 -2.39 -27.27
N PHE A 209 -3.64 -2.02 -27.63
CA PHE A 209 -3.30 -0.63 -27.89
C PHE A 209 -4.06 -0.10 -29.11
N ALA A 210 -4.87 0.92 -28.90
CA ALA A 210 -5.51 1.69 -29.96
C ALA A 210 -4.91 3.10 -29.98
N PHE A 211 -4.24 3.45 -31.07
CA PHE A 211 -3.66 4.79 -31.22
C PHE A 211 -4.74 5.82 -31.53
N ASP A 212 -4.80 6.87 -30.72
CA ASP A 212 -5.66 8.03 -30.95
C ASP A 212 -4.82 9.24 -31.37
N GLU A 213 -4.97 9.68 -32.63
CA GLU A 213 -4.29 10.86 -33.17
C GLU A 213 -4.64 12.17 -32.43
N ALA A 214 -5.83 12.24 -31.81
CA ALA A 214 -6.25 13.42 -31.05
C ALA A 214 -5.59 13.51 -29.67
N GLN A 215 -5.00 12.41 -29.19
CA GLN A 215 -4.43 12.33 -27.86
C GLN A 215 -3.02 12.95 -27.81
N PRO A 216 -2.70 13.80 -26.80
CA PRO A 216 -1.35 14.33 -26.64
C PRO A 216 -0.32 13.22 -26.43
N TYR A 217 0.84 13.33 -27.09
CA TYR A 217 1.92 12.34 -27.02
C TYR A 217 2.29 11.92 -25.58
N PHE A 218 2.39 12.89 -24.65
CA PHE A 218 2.74 12.64 -23.25
C PHE A 218 1.67 11.89 -22.44
N SER A 219 0.48 11.68 -23.00
CA SER A 219 -0.61 10.93 -22.37
C SER A 219 -0.81 9.54 -22.98
N ILE A 220 -0.11 9.21 -24.06
CA ILE A 220 -0.18 7.89 -24.70
C ILE A 220 0.42 6.87 -23.73
N LEU A 221 -0.41 5.92 -23.31
CA LEU A 221 -0.01 4.77 -22.50
C LEU A 221 -0.25 3.51 -23.32
N VAL A 222 0.82 2.84 -23.72
CA VAL A 222 0.72 1.52 -24.35
C VAL A 222 0.52 0.49 -23.25
N PRO A 223 -0.57 -0.30 -23.28
CA PRO A 223 -0.74 -1.41 -22.35
C PRO A 223 0.42 -2.40 -22.47
N THR A 224 1.03 -2.69 -21.34
CA THR A 224 1.97 -3.80 -21.14
C THR A 224 1.48 -4.71 -20.02
N GLU A 225 2.09 -5.89 -19.88
CA GLU A 225 1.86 -6.79 -18.75
C GLU A 225 2.05 -6.06 -17.41
N ASP A 226 3.11 -5.27 -17.29
CA ASP A 226 3.40 -4.44 -16.11
C ASP A 226 2.31 -3.43 -15.79
N THR A 227 1.79 -2.73 -16.79
CA THR A 227 0.69 -1.80 -16.55
C THR A 227 -0.59 -2.53 -16.16
N THR A 228 -0.86 -3.69 -16.77
CA THR A 228 -2.07 -4.49 -16.55
C THR A 228 -2.10 -5.04 -15.13
N ARG A 229 -1.00 -5.67 -14.68
CA ARG A 229 -0.89 -6.25 -13.33
C ARG A 229 -1.01 -5.20 -12.22
N PHE A 230 -0.38 -4.03 -12.39
CA PHE A 230 -0.45 -2.96 -11.40
C PHE A 230 -1.81 -2.26 -11.39
N ASN A 231 -2.45 -2.08 -12.55
CA ASN A 231 -3.84 -1.60 -12.61
C ASN A 231 -4.79 -2.57 -11.91
N HIS A 232 -4.64 -3.88 -12.12
CA HIS A 232 -5.46 -4.88 -11.44
C HIS A 232 -5.31 -4.82 -9.91
N LEU A 233 -4.07 -4.72 -9.40
CA LEU A 233 -3.83 -4.56 -7.96
C LEU A 233 -4.42 -3.24 -7.41
N LEU A 234 -4.31 -2.15 -8.17
CA LEU A 234 -4.94 -0.87 -7.81
C LEU A 234 -6.45 -1.01 -7.74
N ASP A 235 -7.09 -1.64 -8.72
CA ASP A 235 -8.52 -1.86 -8.76
C ASP A 235 -8.99 -2.66 -7.52
N LEU A 236 -8.30 -3.77 -7.19
CA LEU A 236 -8.64 -4.58 -6.01
C LEU A 236 -8.51 -3.78 -4.70
N MET A 237 -7.34 -3.18 -4.47
CA MET A 237 -7.01 -2.55 -3.19
C MET A 237 -7.79 -1.24 -2.99
N MET A 238 -7.96 -0.43 -4.03
CA MET A 238 -8.70 0.82 -3.92
C MET A 238 -10.19 0.59 -3.72
N ASN A 239 -10.80 -0.36 -4.43
CA ASN A 239 -12.18 -0.76 -4.14
C ASN A 239 -12.30 -1.35 -2.72
N GLY A 240 -11.24 -2.01 -2.25
CA GLY A 240 -11.10 -2.51 -0.88
C GLY A 240 -10.89 -1.48 0.21
N SER A 241 -10.80 -0.19 -0.10
CA SER A 241 -10.51 0.86 0.89
C SER A 241 -9.10 0.78 1.50
N PHE A 242 -8.15 0.14 0.82
CA PHE A 242 -6.75 -0.01 1.26
C PHE A 242 -5.83 0.94 0.52
N ASN A 243 -4.75 1.41 1.16
CA ASN A 243 -3.78 2.32 0.55
C ASN A 243 -2.59 1.57 -0.03
N MET A 244 -1.98 2.12 -1.09
CA MET A 244 -0.83 1.51 -1.77
C MET A 244 0.36 2.46 -1.90
N LEU A 245 1.57 1.89 -1.86
CA LEU A 245 2.84 2.59 -2.08
C LEU A 245 3.66 1.87 -3.15
N PHE A 246 3.99 2.58 -4.22
CA PHE A 246 4.78 2.10 -5.34
C PHE A 246 6.22 2.60 -5.29
N SER A 247 7.14 1.64 -5.12
CA SER A 247 8.59 1.68 -5.29
C SER A 247 9.02 1.78 -6.76
N GLY A 248 10.09 2.50 -7.11
CA GLY A 248 10.75 2.29 -8.41
C GLY A 248 11.58 3.48 -8.88
N GLU A 249 12.44 3.25 -9.87
CA GLU A 249 13.32 4.28 -10.43
C GLU A 249 12.55 5.34 -11.22
N THR A 250 13.17 6.48 -11.52
CA THR A 250 12.59 7.47 -12.43
C THR A 250 12.42 6.84 -13.82
N GLY A 251 11.27 7.06 -14.46
CA GLY A 251 11.03 6.62 -15.83
C GLY A 251 10.40 5.23 -15.98
N VAL A 252 10.14 4.50 -14.90
CA VAL A 252 9.48 3.18 -14.95
C VAL A 252 7.94 3.24 -15.11
N GLY A 253 7.39 4.38 -15.48
CA GLY A 253 5.95 4.54 -15.75
C GLY A 253 5.03 4.67 -14.53
N LYS A 254 5.54 4.72 -13.28
CA LYS A 254 4.73 4.82 -12.05
C LYS A 254 3.62 5.88 -12.13
N SER A 255 4.01 7.14 -12.34
CA SER A 255 3.07 8.27 -12.35
C SER A 255 2.05 8.16 -13.47
N VAL A 256 2.43 7.59 -14.62
CA VAL A 256 1.52 7.38 -15.76
C VAL A 256 0.49 6.30 -15.44
N ILE A 257 0.92 5.18 -14.83
CA ILE A 257 0.01 4.11 -14.39
C ILE A 257 -0.99 4.66 -13.36
N MET A 258 -0.51 5.38 -12.34
CA MET A 258 -1.39 5.92 -11.29
C MET A 258 -2.35 6.97 -11.83
N GLN A 259 -1.88 7.89 -12.68
CA GLN A 259 -2.74 8.91 -13.27
C GLN A 259 -3.79 8.28 -14.18
N GLY A 260 -3.41 7.32 -15.03
CA GLY A 260 -4.35 6.58 -15.87
C GLY A 260 -5.41 5.84 -15.06
N PHE A 261 -5.02 5.21 -13.94
CA PHE A 261 -5.97 4.61 -13.01
C PHE A 261 -6.93 5.65 -12.40
N LEU A 262 -6.42 6.79 -11.91
CA LEU A 262 -7.27 7.84 -11.34
C LEU A 262 -8.26 8.41 -12.34
N ASP A 263 -7.84 8.57 -13.60
CA ASP A 263 -8.70 9.09 -14.67
C ASP A 263 -9.83 8.12 -15.00
N ARG A 264 -9.55 6.81 -15.00
CA ARG A 264 -10.59 5.77 -15.13
C ARG A 264 -11.54 5.78 -13.93
N MET A 265 -11.00 5.84 -12.71
CA MET A 265 -11.82 5.82 -11.50
C MET A 265 -12.73 7.06 -11.38
N ALA A 266 -12.26 8.22 -11.85
CA ALA A 266 -13.07 9.44 -11.90
C ALA A 266 -14.31 9.31 -12.81
N GLN A 267 -14.29 8.41 -13.80
CA GLN A 267 -15.43 8.16 -14.69
C GLN A 267 -16.52 7.29 -14.05
N THR A 268 -16.19 6.52 -13.01
CA THR A 268 -17.14 5.59 -12.35
C THR A 268 -18.18 6.28 -11.46
N ASP A 269 -18.12 7.61 -11.32
CA ASP A 269 -18.90 8.46 -10.40
C ASP A 269 -18.74 8.13 -8.90
N ARG A 270 -18.10 7.01 -8.55
CA ARG A 270 -17.83 6.56 -7.18
C ARG A 270 -16.66 7.28 -6.52
N PHE A 271 -15.72 7.77 -7.33
CA PHE A 271 -14.48 8.36 -6.86
C PHE A 271 -14.29 9.79 -7.37
N VAL A 272 -13.66 10.61 -6.54
CA VAL A 272 -13.07 11.90 -6.93
C VAL A 272 -11.58 11.78 -6.69
N SER A 273 -10.77 12.15 -7.67
CA SER A 273 -9.31 12.01 -7.59
C SER A 273 -8.60 13.35 -7.52
N TYR A 274 -7.45 13.38 -6.84
CA TYR A 274 -6.57 14.55 -6.86
C TYR A 274 -5.10 14.14 -6.71
N THR A 275 -4.27 14.68 -7.61
CA THR A 275 -2.83 14.43 -7.62
C THR A 275 -2.07 15.52 -6.85
N MET A 276 -1.18 15.10 -5.97
CA MET A 276 -0.26 15.92 -5.19
C MET A 276 1.17 15.51 -5.54
N ASN A 277 2.01 16.49 -5.87
CA ASN A 277 3.43 16.24 -6.11
C ASN A 277 4.25 16.76 -4.93
N PHE A 278 4.94 15.85 -4.24
CA PHE A 278 5.83 16.24 -3.16
C PHE A 278 7.18 16.68 -3.70
N SER A 279 7.81 17.58 -2.97
CA SER A 279 9.12 18.15 -3.27
C SER A 279 9.82 18.52 -1.97
N ALA A 280 11.11 18.83 -2.06
CA ALA A 280 11.89 19.29 -0.90
C ALA A 280 11.28 20.52 -0.19
N GLN A 281 10.46 21.32 -0.88
CA GLN A 281 9.81 22.51 -0.33
C GLN A 281 8.40 22.25 0.20
N THR A 282 7.88 21.03 0.08
CA THR A 282 6.55 20.69 0.59
C THR A 282 6.54 20.82 2.11
N LYS A 283 5.56 21.55 2.64
CA LYS A 283 5.36 21.78 4.07
C LYS A 283 4.04 21.18 4.55
N PRO A 284 3.87 20.94 5.87
CA PRO A 284 2.61 20.46 6.42
C PRO A 284 1.40 21.34 6.08
N GLU A 285 1.61 22.65 5.93
CA GLU A 285 0.57 23.60 5.55
C GLU A 285 0.01 23.30 4.14
N ASN A 286 0.87 22.94 3.18
CA ASN A 286 0.42 22.59 1.83
C ASN A 286 -0.53 21.38 1.84
N LEU A 287 -0.26 20.37 2.67
CA LEU A 287 -1.13 19.20 2.81
C LEU A 287 -2.49 19.61 3.40
N LYS A 288 -2.50 20.49 4.40
CA LYS A 288 -3.75 21.00 4.98
C LYS A 288 -4.56 21.79 3.97
N ASP A 289 -3.91 22.69 3.24
CA ASP A 289 -4.55 23.53 2.22
C ASP A 289 -5.21 22.66 1.14
N VAL A 290 -4.54 21.58 0.70
CA VAL A 290 -5.13 20.63 -0.24
C VAL A 290 -6.39 19.98 0.32
N PHE A 291 -6.34 19.46 1.55
CA PHE A 291 -7.51 18.80 2.15
C PHE A 291 -8.67 19.78 2.36
N GLU A 292 -8.39 21.00 2.82
CA GLU A 292 -9.42 22.01 3.05
C GLU A 292 -10.02 22.59 1.75
N THR A 293 -9.24 22.59 0.66
CA THR A 293 -9.69 23.08 -0.65
C THR A 293 -10.41 22.01 -1.46
N LYS A 294 -9.94 20.75 -1.39
CA LYS A 294 -10.43 19.65 -2.24
C LYS A 294 -11.53 18.82 -1.59
N LEU A 295 -11.68 18.88 -0.27
CA LEU A 295 -12.78 18.24 0.45
C LEU A 295 -13.89 19.25 0.75
N GLU A 296 -15.13 18.75 0.80
CA GLU A 296 -16.29 19.54 1.20
C GLU A 296 -16.43 19.57 2.72
N LYS A 297 -16.87 20.72 3.24
CA LYS A 297 -17.29 20.85 4.64
C LYS A 297 -18.65 20.18 4.82
N LYS A 298 -18.65 18.95 5.35
CA LYS A 298 -19.88 18.21 5.70
C LYS A 298 -20.51 18.73 6.98
N ARG A 299 -19.68 19.12 7.95
CA ARG A 299 -20.06 19.77 9.22
C ARG A 299 -18.98 20.78 9.61
N LYS A 300 -19.18 21.50 10.72
CA LYS A 300 -18.23 22.52 11.22
C LYS A 300 -16.78 22.03 11.28
N THR A 301 -16.57 20.77 11.65
CA THR A 301 -15.25 20.15 11.81
C THR A 301 -14.99 18.98 10.87
N LEU A 302 -16.01 18.53 10.13
CA LEU A 302 -15.94 17.33 9.30
C LEU A 302 -15.73 17.70 7.83
N LEU A 303 -14.66 17.16 7.26
CA LEU A 303 -14.29 17.26 5.85
C LEU A 303 -14.45 15.89 5.18
N GLY A 304 -14.93 15.88 3.94
CA GLY A 304 -15.02 14.66 3.14
C GLY A 304 -15.35 14.95 1.69
N PRO A 305 -15.25 13.96 0.79
CA PRO A 305 -15.64 14.08 -0.61
C PRO A 305 -17.15 14.37 -0.76
N PRO A 306 -17.63 14.71 -1.97
CA PRO A 306 -19.06 14.77 -2.29
C PRO A 306 -19.84 13.55 -1.80
N SER A 307 -21.11 13.75 -1.42
CA SER A 307 -21.91 12.70 -0.77
C SER A 307 -21.98 11.43 -1.62
N GLY A 308 -21.70 10.27 -1.01
CA GLY A 308 -21.71 8.98 -1.69
C GLY A 308 -20.45 8.65 -2.50
N LYS A 309 -19.44 9.53 -2.51
CA LYS A 309 -18.16 9.31 -3.21
C LYS A 309 -17.02 9.10 -2.23
N LYS A 310 -15.90 8.54 -2.71
CA LYS A 310 -14.62 8.48 -2.00
C LYS A 310 -13.58 9.41 -2.65
N MET A 311 -12.71 10.03 -1.86
CA MET A 311 -11.58 10.81 -2.36
C MET A 311 -10.36 9.92 -2.53
N LEU A 312 -9.76 9.89 -3.71
CA LEU A 312 -8.49 9.24 -4.00
C LEU A 312 -7.40 10.29 -4.17
N PHE A 313 -6.49 10.37 -3.21
CA PHE A 313 -5.29 11.18 -3.37
C PHE A 313 -4.16 10.35 -3.96
N PHE A 314 -3.59 10.81 -5.07
CA PHE A 314 -2.29 10.31 -5.53
C PHE A 314 -1.20 11.23 -5.02
N ILE A 315 -0.24 10.71 -4.26
CA ILE A 315 0.97 11.44 -3.86
C ILE A 315 2.14 10.90 -4.66
N ASP A 316 2.62 11.70 -5.61
CA ASP A 316 3.88 11.42 -6.28
C ASP A 316 5.05 11.91 -5.42
N ASP A 317 6.18 11.22 -5.53
CA ASP A 317 7.43 11.57 -4.84
C ASP A 317 7.29 11.67 -3.30
N LEU A 318 6.57 10.73 -2.67
CA LEU A 318 6.28 10.72 -1.22
C LEU A 318 7.51 10.94 -0.33
N ASN A 319 8.68 10.45 -0.76
CA ASN A 319 9.94 10.49 -0.03
C ASN A 319 10.79 11.76 -0.26
N MET A 320 10.32 12.70 -1.10
CA MET A 320 11.04 13.92 -1.45
C MET A 320 11.02 15.08 -0.43
N PRO A 321 10.07 15.22 0.52
CA PRO A 321 10.10 16.31 1.48
C PRO A 321 11.43 16.42 2.23
N PHE A 322 11.82 17.65 2.60
CA PHE A 322 13.06 17.89 3.33
C PHE A 322 13.11 17.11 4.65
N VAL A 323 14.24 16.43 4.89
CA VAL A 323 14.54 15.73 6.13
C VAL A 323 15.18 16.73 7.09
N GLU A 324 14.53 17.00 8.23
CA GLU A 324 15.08 17.89 9.24
C GLU A 324 16.22 17.24 10.04
N GLU A 325 16.88 18.02 10.90
CA GLU A 325 18.09 17.64 11.65
C GLU A 325 17.97 16.29 12.39
N TYR A 326 16.80 15.98 12.92
CA TYR A 326 16.50 14.75 13.66
C TYR A 326 15.91 13.63 12.80
N GLY A 327 15.96 13.74 11.48
CA GLY A 327 15.57 12.68 10.55
C GLY A 327 14.07 12.62 10.22
N THR A 328 13.30 13.63 10.59
CA THR A 328 11.85 13.69 10.33
C THR A 328 11.57 14.42 9.02
N GLN A 329 10.56 13.94 8.29
CA GLN A 329 9.98 14.69 7.18
C GLN A 329 8.60 15.20 7.65
N THR A 330 8.51 16.49 7.97
CA THR A 330 7.33 17.03 8.67
C THR A 330 6.00 16.88 7.92
N PRO A 331 5.91 16.97 6.57
CA PRO A 331 4.64 16.77 5.86
C PRO A 331 4.13 15.33 5.98
N ILE A 332 5.02 14.34 5.87
CA ILE A 332 4.65 12.93 5.96
C ILE A 332 4.31 12.55 7.42
N SER A 333 4.85 13.25 8.42
CA SER A 333 4.42 13.10 9.81
C SER A 333 3.00 13.59 10.05
N LEU A 334 2.59 14.68 9.40
CA LEU A 334 1.19 15.13 9.44
C LEU A 334 0.28 14.13 8.70
N LEU A 335 0.71 13.61 7.54
CA LEU A 335 -0.02 12.56 6.84
C LEU A 335 -0.19 11.31 7.72
N ARG A 336 0.85 10.92 8.47
CA ARG A 336 0.77 9.83 9.44
C ARG A 336 -0.25 10.12 10.54
N GLN A 337 -0.23 11.32 11.12
CA GLN A 337 -1.21 11.73 12.12
C GLN A 337 -2.64 11.61 11.58
N TYR A 338 -2.85 12.03 10.34
CA TYR A 338 -4.12 11.84 9.67
C TYR A 338 -4.48 10.35 9.56
N MET A 339 -3.60 9.48 9.04
CA MET A 339 -3.89 8.06 8.87
C MET A 339 -4.11 7.31 10.19
N ASP A 340 -3.43 7.74 11.27
CA ASP A 340 -3.58 7.15 12.60
C ASP A 340 -4.93 7.51 13.25
N TYR A 341 -5.45 8.73 13.02
CA TYR A 341 -6.55 9.29 13.81
C TYR A 341 -7.75 9.79 13.00
N ASN A 342 -7.67 9.75 11.66
CA ASN A 342 -8.60 10.39 10.72
C ASN A 342 -8.86 11.88 11.06
N ALA A 343 -7.87 12.53 11.68
CA ALA A 343 -8.05 13.86 12.24
C ALA A 343 -6.73 14.55 12.60
N TRP A 344 -6.79 15.88 12.70
CA TRP A 344 -5.75 16.70 13.32
C TRP A 344 -6.35 17.90 14.05
N TYR A 345 -5.58 18.49 14.97
CA TYR A 345 -5.93 19.75 15.61
C TYR A 345 -5.55 20.93 14.71
N ASP A 346 -6.42 21.93 14.66
CA ASP A 346 -6.15 23.22 14.05
C ASP A 346 -5.09 23.97 14.89
N ARG A 347 -4.15 24.65 14.22
CA ARG A 347 -3.04 25.35 14.92
C ARG A 347 -3.44 26.76 15.38
N GLY A 348 -4.47 27.35 14.77
CA GLY A 348 -5.00 28.66 15.16
C GLY A 348 -6.01 28.55 16.29
N ASP A 349 -6.87 27.52 16.26
CA ASP A 349 -7.83 27.21 17.33
C ASP A 349 -7.72 25.75 17.77
N LEU A 350 -6.99 25.51 18.87
CA LEU A 350 -6.75 24.16 19.42
C LEU A 350 -8.04 23.46 19.92
N SER A 351 -9.17 24.18 20.05
CA SER A 351 -10.47 23.57 20.33
C SER A 351 -11.07 22.85 19.12
N VAL A 352 -10.56 23.16 17.92
CA VAL A 352 -11.05 22.64 16.66
C VAL A 352 -10.21 21.43 16.25
N LYS A 353 -10.81 20.25 16.36
CA LYS A 353 -10.31 19.01 15.76
C LYS A 353 -10.95 18.82 14.40
N ARG A 354 -10.18 18.94 13.31
CA ARG A 354 -10.63 18.60 11.95
C ARG A 354 -10.69 17.09 11.83
N ILE A 355 -11.84 16.57 11.42
CA ILE A 355 -12.07 15.14 11.16
C ILE A 355 -12.23 14.98 9.65
N ILE A 356 -11.60 13.96 9.09
CA ILE A 356 -11.60 13.68 7.66
C ILE A 356 -12.11 12.25 7.45
N GLN A 357 -12.99 12.05 6.48
CA GLN A 357 -13.62 10.76 6.19
C GLN A 357 -13.61 10.46 4.69
N ASP A 358 -13.68 9.17 4.36
CA ASP A 358 -13.81 8.66 2.99
C ASP A 358 -12.67 9.09 2.06
N VAL A 359 -11.43 9.03 2.55
CA VAL A 359 -10.21 9.38 1.81
C VAL A 359 -9.24 8.20 1.79
N GLN A 360 -8.70 7.89 0.61
CA GLN A 360 -7.66 6.88 0.39
C GLN A 360 -6.46 7.47 -0.36
N PHE A 361 -5.34 6.74 -0.31
CA PHE A 361 -4.07 7.17 -0.86
C PHE A 361 -3.47 6.09 -1.75
N VAL A 362 -3.11 6.52 -2.95
CA VAL A 362 -2.11 5.84 -3.79
C VAL A 362 -0.87 6.71 -3.73
N THR A 363 0.30 6.10 -3.55
CA THR A 363 1.54 6.85 -3.43
C THR A 363 2.63 6.24 -4.27
N ALA A 364 3.54 7.07 -4.76
CA ALA A 364 4.74 6.63 -5.45
C ALA A 364 5.97 7.28 -4.81
N MET A 365 7.10 6.58 -4.85
CA MET A 365 8.38 7.12 -4.39
C MET A 365 9.52 6.66 -5.29
N ASN A 366 10.64 7.37 -5.21
CA ASN A 366 11.86 7.01 -5.91
C ASN A 366 12.87 6.41 -4.93
N ASN A 367 13.23 5.14 -5.10
CA ASN A 367 14.22 4.48 -4.24
C ASN A 367 15.67 4.91 -4.49
N LYS A 368 15.95 5.75 -5.50
CA LYS A 368 17.29 6.27 -5.83
C LYS A 368 17.45 7.79 -5.63
N SER A 369 16.37 8.50 -5.32
CA SER A 369 16.35 9.97 -5.18
C SER A 369 15.55 10.38 -3.95
N GLY A 370 15.87 11.54 -3.35
CA GLY A 370 15.25 12.01 -2.12
C GLY A 370 15.74 11.26 -0.88
N SER A 371 14.87 11.06 0.11
CA SER A 371 15.19 10.18 1.24
C SER A 371 15.02 8.73 0.82
N PHE A 372 16.05 7.90 1.02
CA PHE A 372 15.97 6.46 0.72
C PHE A 372 14.97 5.69 1.60
N PHE A 373 14.46 6.33 2.64
CA PHE A 373 13.49 5.75 3.57
C PHE A 373 12.38 6.77 3.88
N ILE A 374 11.19 6.26 4.18
CA ILE A 374 10.09 7.02 4.77
C ILE A 374 9.89 6.58 6.22
N ASN A 375 9.11 7.33 6.99
CA ASN A 375 8.78 6.96 8.36
C ASN A 375 8.10 5.57 8.40
N PRO A 376 8.67 4.55 9.08
CA PRO A 376 8.08 3.20 9.09
C PRO A 376 6.66 3.14 9.67
N ARG A 377 6.32 4.06 10.61
CA ARG A 377 4.97 4.16 11.16
C ARG A 377 3.97 4.80 10.20
N LEU A 378 4.43 5.52 9.18
CA LEU A 378 3.58 5.90 8.05
C LEU A 378 3.45 4.72 7.08
N GLN A 379 4.57 4.08 6.75
CA GLN A 379 4.60 2.98 5.80
C GLN A 379 3.68 1.81 6.18
N ARG A 380 3.45 1.54 7.48
CA ARG A 380 2.51 0.51 7.94
C ARG A 380 1.07 0.65 7.44
N HIS A 381 0.71 1.84 6.94
CA HIS A 381 -0.62 2.12 6.39
C HIS A 381 -0.74 1.78 4.91
N PHE A 382 0.35 1.31 4.28
CA PHE A 382 0.43 1.04 2.85
C PHE A 382 0.90 -0.38 2.56
N SER A 383 0.23 -1.01 1.60
CA SER A 383 0.77 -2.18 0.91
C SER A 383 1.79 -1.73 -0.13
N THR A 384 2.99 -2.32 -0.09
CA THR A 384 4.15 -1.86 -0.85
C THR A 384 4.44 -2.75 -2.05
N PHE A 385 4.59 -2.14 -3.22
CA PHE A 385 4.90 -2.83 -4.48
C PHE A 385 6.07 -2.17 -5.17
N ALA A 386 6.92 -2.95 -5.84
CA ALA A 386 8.02 -2.41 -6.61
C ALA A 386 7.70 -2.43 -8.12
N CYS A 387 7.61 -1.24 -8.72
CA CYS A 387 7.66 -1.04 -10.16
C CYS A 387 9.10 -1.11 -10.65
N GLN A 388 9.33 -1.93 -11.66
CA GLN A 388 10.65 -2.20 -12.20
C GLN A 388 10.81 -1.60 -13.57
N MET A 389 12.04 -1.57 -14.05
CA MET A 389 12.30 -1.22 -15.44
C MET A 389 11.58 -2.23 -16.33
N PRO A 390 10.81 -1.77 -17.33
CA PRO A 390 10.23 -2.65 -18.33
C PRO A 390 11.31 -3.50 -19.00
N SER A 391 10.97 -4.72 -19.38
CA SER A 391 11.87 -5.61 -20.11
C SER A 391 12.18 -5.07 -21.51
N ASP A 392 13.24 -5.56 -22.15
CA ASP A 392 13.55 -5.18 -23.54
C ASP A 392 12.39 -5.51 -24.51
N SER A 393 11.66 -6.60 -24.26
CA SER A 393 10.43 -6.97 -24.99
C SER A 393 9.29 -5.99 -24.76
N ASP A 394 9.11 -5.49 -23.53
CA ASP A 394 8.11 -4.44 -23.24
C ASP A 394 8.47 -3.15 -23.97
N LEU A 395 9.74 -2.75 -23.94
CA LEU A 395 10.20 -1.54 -24.62
C LEU A 395 10.00 -1.65 -26.14
N GLN A 396 10.29 -2.82 -26.73
CA GLN A 396 10.02 -3.07 -28.15
C GLN A 396 8.52 -2.97 -28.46
N THR A 397 7.66 -3.52 -27.60
CA THR A 397 6.20 -3.43 -27.75
C THR A 397 5.72 -1.98 -27.67
N ILE A 398 6.16 -1.24 -26.66
CA ILE A 398 5.78 0.17 -26.44
C ILE A 398 6.20 1.04 -27.64
N TYR A 399 7.50 1.06 -27.94
CA TYR A 399 8.02 1.93 -29.00
C TYR A 399 7.62 1.45 -30.39
N GLY A 400 7.49 0.13 -30.60
CA GLY A 400 7.01 -0.47 -31.84
C GLY A 400 5.57 -0.05 -32.12
N ALA A 401 4.66 -0.20 -31.17
CA ALA A 401 3.26 0.17 -31.32
C ALA A 401 3.08 1.66 -31.66
N ILE A 402 3.83 2.54 -30.98
CA ILE A 402 3.82 3.99 -31.25
C ILE A 402 4.37 4.28 -32.65
N LEU A 403 5.50 3.66 -33.03
CA LEU A 403 6.15 3.90 -34.31
C LEU A 403 5.30 3.38 -35.48
N GLU A 404 4.74 2.18 -35.37
CA GLU A 404 3.86 1.59 -36.38
C GLU A 404 2.60 2.44 -36.58
N SER A 405 2.00 2.89 -35.49
CA SER A 405 0.81 3.75 -35.55
C SER A 405 1.15 5.10 -36.20
N HIS A 406 2.25 5.73 -35.79
CA HIS A 406 2.70 7.00 -36.36
C HIS A 406 3.05 6.86 -37.85
N LEU A 407 3.85 5.86 -38.24
CA LEU A 407 4.22 5.65 -39.65
C LEU A 407 3.05 5.17 -40.52
N GLY A 408 2.06 4.50 -39.93
CA GLY A 408 0.83 4.10 -40.60
C GLY A 408 0.04 5.30 -41.15
N THR A 409 0.04 6.43 -40.43
CA THR A 409 -0.62 7.67 -40.89
C THR A 409 0.00 8.25 -42.17
N PHE A 410 1.31 8.09 -42.39
CA PHE A 410 2.01 8.59 -43.58
C PHE A 410 1.89 7.66 -44.80
N ARG A 411 1.32 6.46 -44.64
CA ARG A 411 1.09 5.50 -45.74
C ARG A 411 -0.27 5.70 -46.44
N GLN A 412 -1.03 6.74 -46.09
CA GLN A 412 -2.26 7.13 -46.79
C GLN A 412 -2.01 8.10 -47.94
#